data_AF-A0A1W1BZD5-F1
#
_entry.id   AF-A0A1W1BZD5-F1
#
_cell.length_a   1.000
_cell.length_b   1.000
_cell.length_c   1.000
_cell.angle_alpha   90.00
_cell.angle_beta   90.00
_cell.angle_gamma   90.00
#
_symmetry.space_group_name_H-M   'P 1'
#
loop_
_entity.id
_entity.type
_entity.pdbx_description
1 polymer ?
#
loop_
_entity_poly.entity_id
_entity_poly.type
_entity_poly.pdbx_seq_one_letter_code
_entity_poly.pdbx_strand_id
1 'polypeptide(L)' 'MLFFATEVMLNAVNIAFAAISHYYNDLTGQMFAFFIIAIAASEVAVGLGILIVLFKKHGSLDLDDLASMRG' A
#
# COMPACT_ATOMS: atom_id res chain seq x y z
N MET A 1 -2.45 -0.48 -11.85
CA MET A 1 -3.46 -1.18 -11.01
C MET A 1 -2.89 -1.70 -9.71
N LEU A 2 -1.65 -2.21 -9.68
CA LEU A 2 -1.05 -2.82 -8.48
C LEU A 2 -1.16 -1.96 -7.21
N PHE A 3 -0.71 -0.70 -7.24
CA PHE A 3 -0.82 0.23 -6.09
C PHE A 3 -2.27 0.43 -5.62
N PHE A 4 -3.22 0.48 -6.55
CA PHE A 4 -4.62 0.67 -6.16
C PHE A 4 -5.18 -0.56 -5.44
N ALA A 5 -4.74 -1.76 -5.83
CA ALA A 5 -5.13 -3.00 -5.16
C ALA A 5 -4.54 -3.09 -3.74
N THR A 6 -3.28 -2.68 -3.54
CA THR A 6 -2.65 -2.67 -2.20
C THR A 6 -3.35 -1.71 -1.25
N GLU A 7 -3.68 -0.50 -1.71
CA GLU A 7 -4.44 0.48 -0.92
C GLU A 7 -5.84 -0.04 -0.51
N VAL A 8 -6.54 -0.71 -1.44
CA VAL A 8 -7.85 -1.31 -1.13
C VAL A 8 -7.74 -2.42 -0.08
N MET A 9 -6.69 -3.25 -0.15
CA MET A 9 -6.45 -4.30 0.85
C MET A 9 -6.13 -3.69 2.23
N LEU A 10 -5.27 -2.67 2.30
CA LEU A 10 -4.95 -1.98 3.55
C LEU A 10 -6.18 -1.31 4.16
N ASN A 11 -7.04 -0.72 3.33
CA ASN A 11 -8.30 -0.15 3.81
C ASN A 11 -9.27 -1.21 4.34
N ALA A 12 -9.35 -2.38 3.70
CA ALA A 12 -10.16 -3.50 4.21
C ALA A 12 -9.68 -3.95 5.61
N VAL A 13 -8.36 -3.98 5.83
CA VAL A 13 -7.76 -4.28 7.14
C VAL A 13 -8.13 -3.22 8.18
N ASN A 14 -8.13 -1.93 7.81
CA ASN A 14 -8.55 -0.84 8.71
C ASN A 14 -10.01 -0.99 9.16
N ILE A 15 -10.91 -1.34 8.23
CA ILE A 15 -12.32 -1.60 8.55
C ILE A 15 -12.44 -2.78 9.52
N ALA A 16 -11.70 -3.86 9.29
CA ALA A 16 -11.69 -5.01 10.20
C ALA A 16 -11.22 -4.64 11.61
N PHE A 17 -10.13 -3.88 11.74
CA PHE A 17 -9.65 -3.40 13.03
C PHE A 17 -10.63 -2.47 13.74
N ALA A 18 -11.30 -1.58 13.01
CA ALA A 18 -12.35 -0.72 13.57
C ALA A 18 -13.55 -1.54 14.07
N ALA A 19 -13.98 -2.55 13.31
CA ALA A 19 -15.06 -3.44 13.69
C ALA A 19 -14.73 -4.27 14.95
N ILE A 20 -13.52 -4.83 15.02
CA ILE A 20 -13.04 -5.60 16.19
C ILE A 20 -12.92 -4.68 17.41
N SER A 21 -12.37 -3.48 17.25
CA SER A 21 -12.28 -2.46 18.30
C SER A 21 -13.65 -2.13 18.89
N HIS A 22 -14.65 -1.94 18.02
CA HIS A 22 -16.02 -1.70 18.46
C HIS A 22 -16.63 -2.92 19.18
N TYR A 23 -16.43 -4.13 18.66
CA TYR A 23 -16.99 -5.35 19.24
C TYR A 23 -16.46 -5.65 20.65
N TYR A 24 -15.16 -5.45 20.89
CA TYR A 24 -14.53 -5.69 22.19
C TYR A 24 -14.52 -4.46 23.11
N ASN A 25 -15.05 -3.30 22.67
CA ASN A 25 -14.92 -2.01 23.35
C ASN A 25 -13.46 -1.67 23.73
N ASP A 26 -12.52 -2.02 22.85
CA ASP A 26 -11.09 -1.82 23.04
C ASP A 26 -10.54 -0.87 21.97
N LEU A 27 -9.91 0.23 22.39
CA LEU A 27 -9.34 1.24 21.50
C LEU A 27 -8.09 0.76 20.73
N THR A 28 -7.50 -0.37 21.11
CA THR A 28 -6.29 -0.90 20.48
C THR A 28 -6.46 -1.10 18.97
N GLY A 29 -7.60 -1.62 18.51
CA GLY A 29 -7.84 -1.79 17.06
C GLY A 29 -7.87 -0.47 16.29
N GLN A 30 -8.47 0.59 16.84
CA GLN A 30 -8.45 1.92 16.22
C GLN A 30 -7.03 2.52 16.19
N MET A 31 -6.23 2.31 17.24
CA MET A 31 -4.82 2.73 17.28
C MET A 31 -4.01 2.04 16.17
N PHE A 32 -4.19 0.73 15.95
CA PHE A 32 -3.54 0.01 14.86
C PHE A 32 -3.97 0.51 13.48
N ALA A 33 -5.27 0.76 13.26
CA ALA A 33 -5.77 1.31 12.00
C ALA A 33 -5.12 2.68 11.67
N PHE A 34 -4.90 3.53 12.67
CA PHE A 34 -4.20 4.80 12.49
C PHE A 34 -2.75 4.60 12.00
N PHE A 35 -2.01 3.66 12.59
CA PHE A 35 -0.66 3.34 12.12
C PHE A 35 -0.64 2.77 10.71
N ILE A 36 -1.63 1.95 10.33
CA ILE A 36 -1.74 1.40 8.96
C ILE A 36 -1.94 2.53 7.95
N ILE A 37 -2.75 3.54 8.26
CA ILE A 37 -2.90 4.72 7.38
C ILE A 37 -1.56 5.45 7.20
N ALA A 38 -0.77 5.61 8.27
CA ALA A 38 0.55 6.22 8.17
C ALA A 38 1.52 5.38 7.32
N ILE A 39 1.48 4.06 7.43
CA ILE A 39 2.27 3.14 6.61
C ILE A 39 1.84 3.22 5.15
N ALA A 40 0.54 3.19 4.85
CA ALA A 40 0.01 3.32 3.49
C ALA A 40 0.47 4.62 2.82
N ALA A 41 0.40 5.75 3.55
CA ALA A 41 0.90 7.04 3.06
C ALA A 41 2.40 7.00 2.74
N SER A 42 3.20 6.35 3.59
CA SER A 42 4.63 6.14 3.36
C SER A 42 4.91 5.22 2.16
N GLU A 43 4.16 4.15 2.01
CA GLU A 43 4.29 3.18 0.91
C GLU A 43 4.04 3.86 -0.44
N VAL A 44 2.94 4.61 -0.56
CA VAL A 44 2.58 5.32 -1.79
C VAL A 44 3.61 6.37 -2.16
N ALA A 45 4.15 7.11 -1.19
CA ALA A 45 5.20 8.11 -1.44
C ALA A 45 6.47 7.47 -2.02
N VAL A 46 6.93 6.36 -1.43
CA VAL A 46 8.11 5.64 -1.91
C VAL A 46 7.83 4.94 -3.25
N GLY A 47 6.69 4.28 -3.37
CA GLY A 47 6.27 3.55 -4.56
C GLY A 47 6.15 4.45 -5.80
N LEU A 48 5.52 5.62 -5.65
CA LEU A 48 5.45 6.61 -6.73
C LEU A 48 6.83 7.19 -7.06
N GLY A 49 7.68 7.43 -6.06
CA GLY A 49 9.05 7.89 -6.28
C GLY A 49 9.83 6.92 -7.17
N ILE A 50 9.75 5.61 -6.87
CA ILE A 50 10.36 4.56 -7.68
C ILE A 50 9.73 4.52 -9.08
N LEU A 51 8.40 4.58 -9.17
CA LEU A 51 7.67 4.53 -10.45
C LEU A 51 8.08 5.67 -11.40
N ILE A 52 8.25 6.88 -10.89
CA ILE A 52 8.72 8.03 -11.68
C ILE A 52 10.13 7.79 -12.22
N VAL A 53 11.04 7.28 -11.39
CA VAL A 53 12.42 7.00 -11.80
C VAL A 53 12.46 5.89 -12.87
N LEU A 54 11.66 4.84 -12.69
CA LEU A 54 11.56 3.74 -13.66
C LEU A 54 11.00 4.21 -15.00
N PHE A 55 9.94 5.02 -14.97
CA PHE A 55 9.35 5.59 -16.19
C PHE A 55 10.34 6.48 -16.92
N LYS A 56 11.10 7.33 -16.20
CA LYS A 56 12.15 8.16 -16.81
C LYS A 56 13.25 7.34 -17.47
N LYS A 57 13.51 6.12 -16.99
CA LYS A 57 14.57 5.25 -17.51
C LYS A 57 14.12 4.38 -18.69
N HIS A 58 12.90 3.85 -18.67
CA HIS A 58 12.44 2.87 -19.66
C HIS A 58 11.35 3.41 -20.61
N GLY A 59 10.74 4.56 -20.30
CA GLY A 59 9.66 5.15 -21.10
C GLY A 59 8.34 4.37 -21.07
N SER A 60 8.30 3.25 -20.38
CA SER A 60 7.15 2.36 -20.19
C SER A 60 6.95 2.08 -18.70
N LEU A 61 5.70 1.83 -18.32
CA LEU A 61 5.30 1.35 -17.00
C LEU A 61 4.92 -0.13 -17.01
N ASP A 62 5.12 -0.81 -18.14
CA ASP A 62 4.90 -2.25 -18.23
C ASP A 62 5.94 -2.99 -17.37
N LEU A 63 5.46 -3.92 -16.54
CA LEU A 63 6.31 -4.68 -15.64
C LEU A 63 7.14 -5.71 -16.40
N ASP A 64 6.64 -6.19 -17.55
CA ASP A 64 7.34 -7.16 -18.39
C ASP A 64 8.58 -6.52 -19.04
N ASP A 65 8.49 -5.24 -19.41
CA ASP A 65 9.61 -4.45 -19.95
C ASP A 65 10.73 -4.23 -18.92
N LEU A 66 10.41 -4.33 -17.62
CA LEU A 66 11.34 -4.13 -16.52
C LEU A 66 12.08 -5.41 -16.11
N ALA A 67 11.67 -6.58 -16.63
CA ALA A 67 12.23 -7.88 -16.29
C ALA A 67 13.58 -8.14 -16.99
N SER A 68 14.66 -7.64 -16.38
CA SER A 68 16.04 -7.76 -16.92
C SER A 68 16.87 -8.91 -16.34
N MET A 69 16.50 -9.43 -15.17
CA MET A 69 17.22 -10.53 -14.51
C MET A 69 16.69 -11.87 -15.00
N ARG A 70 17.57 -12.71 -15.56
CA ARG A 70 17.30 -14.11 -15.91
C ARG A 70 18.35 -14.99 -15.26
N GLY A 71 17.90 -16.05 -14.59
CA GLY A 71 18.73 -17.13 -14.07
C GLY A 71 18.96 -18.19 -15.12
#